data_AF-A0A955N098-F1
#
_entry.id   AF-A0A955N098-F1
#
_cell.length_a   1.000
_cell.length_b   1.000
_cell.length_c   1.000
_cell.angle_alpha   90.00
_cell.angle_beta   90.00
_cell.angle_gamma   90.00
#
_symmetry.space_group_name_H-M   'P 1'
#
loop_
_entity.id
_entity.type
_entity.pdbx_description
1 polymer ?
#
loop_
_entity_poly.entity_id
_entity_poly.type
_entity_poly.pdbx_seq_one_letter_code
_entity_poly.pdbx_strand_id
1 'polypeptide(L)'
;MLRTSSIRNMNPNQRTLLNDGAPSDGEEPTSHRGLSLVLLSGGVGALAGLVGGVFHHLLESAGSARLALTEFLHTQPFPGWLVTTLICALTVTLAIWMVARFAPEASGSGIHEVEGILADERLLRWRRVLPVKFFGGLLAIGSGLDLGREGPTVHMGGAIGGFVAESLEQPEDCTKTLVAAGAGAGLAAAFNAPLAGIIFVTEEMRSEFKYHFIT
;
A
#
# COMPACT_ATOMS: atom_id res chain seq x y z
N MET A 1 36.48 33.90 -21.29
CA MET A 1 36.45 35.32 -20.83
C MET A 1 35.29 36.13 -21.48
N LEU A 2 34.06 35.59 -21.56
CA LEU A 2 32.92 36.32 -22.18
C LEU A 2 31.58 36.20 -21.41
N ARG A 3 31.61 35.91 -20.10
CA ARG A 3 30.37 35.73 -19.30
C ARG A 3 30.13 36.78 -18.22
N THR A 4 31.12 37.62 -17.91
CA THR A 4 31.06 38.57 -16.79
C THR A 4 30.49 39.94 -17.15
N SER A 5 30.33 40.28 -18.44
CA SER A 5 29.77 41.57 -18.88
C SER A 5 28.24 41.60 -18.94
N SER A 6 27.56 40.44 -18.97
CA SER A 6 26.11 40.35 -19.18
C SER A 6 25.27 40.57 -17.92
N ILE A 7 25.83 40.33 -16.72
CA ILE A 7 25.10 40.49 -15.45
C ILE A 7 25.00 41.96 -15.02
N ARG A 8 25.96 42.81 -15.45
CA ARG A 8 26.04 44.21 -15.02
C ARG A 8 24.92 45.09 -15.60
N ASN A 9 24.28 44.69 -16.70
CA ASN A 9 23.22 45.43 -17.40
C ASN A 9 21.80 44.87 -17.20
N MET A 10 21.56 44.03 -16.18
CA MET A 10 20.22 43.48 -15.91
C MET A 10 19.33 44.47 -15.16
N ASN A 11 18.11 44.65 -15.68
CA ASN A 11 17.03 45.45 -15.09
C ASN A 11 16.57 44.79 -13.76
N PRO A 12 16.20 45.54 -12.70
CA PRO A 12 15.73 45.00 -11.41
C PRO A 12 14.77 43.81 -11.52
N ASN A 13 13.81 43.83 -12.44
CA ASN A 13 12.85 42.72 -12.62
C ASN A 13 13.48 41.40 -13.10
N GLN A 14 14.62 41.44 -13.82
CA GLN A 14 15.34 40.24 -14.26
C GLN A 14 16.19 39.62 -13.14
N ARG A 15 16.56 40.42 -12.13
CA ARG A 15 17.28 39.91 -10.95
C ARG A 15 16.35 39.15 -10.01
N THR A 16 15.10 39.60 -9.87
CA THR A 16 14.08 38.94 -9.05
C THR A 16 13.74 37.55 -9.59
N LEU A 17 13.58 37.41 -10.92
CA LEU A 17 13.31 36.13 -11.57
C LEU A 17 14.46 35.11 -11.49
N LEU A 18 15.70 35.57 -11.29
CA LEU A 18 16.84 34.70 -11.00
C LEU A 18 16.86 34.24 -9.54
N ASN A 19 16.32 35.05 -8.62
CA ASN A 19 16.28 34.75 -7.20
C ASN A 19 15.10 33.83 -6.83
N ASP A 20 13.99 33.92 -7.56
CA ASP A 20 12.79 33.09 -7.36
C ASP A 20 12.92 31.67 -7.95
N GLY A 21 14.02 31.39 -8.66
CA GLY A 21 14.32 30.08 -9.26
C GLY A 21 15.34 29.24 -8.49
N ALA A 22 15.82 29.71 -7.33
CA ALA A 22 16.62 28.87 -6.45
C ALA A 22 15.68 27.89 -5.74
N PRO A 23 15.89 26.56 -5.84
CA PRO A 23 15.18 25.62 -4.98
C PRO A 23 15.48 26.03 -3.53
N SER A 24 14.44 26.29 -2.74
CA SER A 24 14.59 26.51 -1.31
C SER A 24 15.40 25.34 -0.75
N ASP A 25 16.61 25.67 -0.30
CA ASP A 25 17.57 24.75 0.25
C ASP A 25 16.87 23.78 1.20
N GLY A 26 17.12 22.48 1.00
CA GLY A 26 16.51 21.42 1.77
C GLY A 26 16.67 21.70 3.26
N GLU A 27 15.53 21.84 3.94
CA GLU A 27 15.49 21.74 5.39
C GLU A 27 16.12 20.39 5.75
N GLU A 28 17.33 20.41 6.30
CA GLU A 28 17.87 19.24 6.97
C GLU A 28 16.83 18.73 7.97
N PRO A 29 16.51 17.43 7.99
CA PRO A 29 15.57 16.91 8.97
C PRO A 29 16.18 17.14 10.34
N THR A 30 15.65 18.12 11.08
CA THR A 30 15.96 18.30 12.50
C THR A 30 15.91 16.91 13.17
N SER A 31 16.98 16.49 13.84
CA SER A 31 17.18 15.11 14.33
C SER A 31 15.94 14.52 15.04
N HIS A 32 15.17 15.36 15.74
CA HIS A 32 13.91 15.00 16.38
C HIS A 32 12.78 14.57 15.41
N ARG A 33 12.66 15.19 14.22
CA ARG A 33 11.68 14.80 13.20
C ARG A 33 12.00 13.43 12.59
N GLY A 34 13.28 13.17 12.32
CA GLY A 34 13.74 11.88 11.79
C GLY A 34 13.43 10.72 12.74
N LEU A 35 13.71 10.88 14.03
CA LEU A 35 13.40 9.86 15.04
C LEU A 35 11.89 9.58 15.15
N SER A 36 11.07 10.63 15.16
CA SER A 36 9.61 10.49 15.20
C SER A 36 9.10 9.68 14.02
N LEU A 37 9.60 9.95 12.81
CA LEU A 37 9.20 9.24 11.59
C LEU A 37 9.58 7.76 11.61
N VAL A 38 10.75 7.43 12.17
CA VAL A 38 11.17 6.02 12.36
C VAL A 38 10.24 5.28 13.32
N LEU A 39 9.90 5.90 14.46
CA LEU A 39 8.96 5.32 15.43
C LEU A 39 7.57 5.13 14.82
N LEU A 40 7.10 6.12 14.06
CA LEU A 40 5.84 6.07 13.32
C LEU A 40 5.82 4.94 12.30
N SER A 41 6.91 4.80 11.53
CA SER A 41 7.05 3.73 10.54
C SER A 41 7.06 2.35 11.19
N GLY A 42 7.70 2.21 12.36
CA GLY A 42 7.62 1.00 13.19
C GLY A 42 6.18 0.69 13.64
N GLY A 43 5.43 1.71 14.06
CA GLY A 43 4.01 1.58 14.42
C GLY A 43 3.13 1.16 13.24
N VAL A 44 3.32 1.78 12.08
CA VAL A 44 2.64 1.40 10.82
C VAL A 44 2.97 -0.05 10.47
N GLY A 45 4.24 -0.45 10.56
CA GLY A 45 4.67 -1.82 10.29
C GLY A 45 4.01 -2.85 11.21
N ALA A 46 3.91 -2.55 12.51
CA ALA A 46 3.23 -3.40 13.48
C ALA A 46 1.73 -3.55 13.16
N LEU A 47 1.05 -2.45 12.82
CA LEU A 47 -0.36 -2.47 12.44
C LEU A 47 -0.60 -3.23 11.12
N ALA A 48 0.24 -3.00 10.11
CA ALA A 48 0.18 -3.70 8.83
C ALA A 48 0.45 -5.20 9.01
N GLY A 49 1.42 -5.57 9.84
CA GLY A 49 1.71 -6.95 10.21
C GLY A 49 0.56 -7.63 10.93
N LEU A 50 -0.09 -6.94 11.87
CA LEU A 50 -1.27 -7.45 12.57
C LEU A 50 -2.43 -7.69 11.60
N VAL A 51 -2.78 -6.69 10.78
CA VAL A 51 -3.88 -6.80 9.81
C VAL A 51 -3.59 -7.89 8.78
N GLY A 52 -2.36 -7.95 8.26
CA GLY A 52 -1.92 -9.00 7.33
C GLY A 52 -1.94 -10.39 7.96
N GLY A 53 -1.52 -10.51 9.22
CA GLY A 53 -1.54 -11.77 9.98
C GLY A 53 -2.97 -12.25 10.24
N VAL A 54 -3.88 -11.37 10.64
CA VAL A 54 -5.31 -11.70 10.80
C VAL A 54 -5.91 -12.10 9.44
N PHE A 55 -5.60 -11.36 8.37
CA PHE A 55 -6.07 -11.69 7.02
C PHE A 55 -5.61 -13.09 6.61
N HIS A 56 -4.33 -13.41 6.80
CA HIS A 56 -3.77 -14.72 6.51
C HIS A 56 -4.45 -15.83 7.34
N HIS A 57 -4.60 -15.64 8.65
CA HIS A 57 -5.25 -16.62 9.51
C HIS A 57 -6.71 -16.89 9.09
N LEU A 58 -7.44 -15.86 8.67
CA LEU A 58 -8.80 -16.00 8.16
C LEU A 58 -8.86 -16.71 6.81
N LEU A 59 -7.87 -16.49 5.92
CA LEU A 59 -7.78 -17.23 4.66
C LEU A 59 -7.54 -18.72 4.87
N GLU A 60 -6.64 -19.08 5.79
CA GLU A 60 -6.41 -20.48 6.16
C GLU A 60 -7.67 -21.11 6.74
N SER A 61 -8.32 -20.42 7.67
CA SER A 61 -9.58 -20.86 8.28
C SER A 61 -10.70 -21.03 7.26
N ALA A 62 -10.81 -20.12 6.29
CA ALA A 62 -11.78 -20.21 5.20
C ALA A 62 -11.49 -21.42 4.29
N GLY A 63 -10.21 -21.68 4.00
CA GLY A 63 -9.77 -22.87 3.28
C GLY A 63 -10.16 -24.16 3.99
N SER A 64 -9.85 -24.28 5.28
CA SER A 64 -10.23 -25.43 6.11
C SER A 64 -11.75 -25.60 6.20
N ALA A 65 -12.50 -24.51 6.38
CA ALA A 65 -13.97 -24.54 6.43
C ALA A 65 -14.58 -25.01 5.10
N ARG A 66 -14.02 -24.57 3.97
CA ARG A 66 -14.44 -25.01 2.63
C ARG A 66 -14.18 -26.51 2.40
N LEU A 67 -13.04 -27.01 2.85
CA LEU A 67 -12.72 -28.44 2.78
C LEU A 67 -13.66 -29.27 3.65
N ALA A 68 -13.87 -28.87 4.91
CA ALA A 68 -14.79 -29.53 5.83
C ALA A 68 -16.24 -29.52 5.31
N LEU A 69 -16.68 -28.42 4.72
CA LEU A 69 -17.99 -28.31 4.07
C LEU A 69 -18.11 -29.30 2.91
N THR A 70 -17.09 -29.40 2.07
CA THR A 70 -17.09 -30.31 0.91
C THR A 70 -17.13 -31.78 1.37
N GLU A 71 -16.34 -32.14 2.37
CA GLU A 71 -16.34 -33.48 2.95
C GLU A 71 -17.70 -33.83 3.56
N PHE A 72 -18.30 -32.92 4.33
CA PHE A 72 -19.63 -33.08 4.87
C PHE A 72 -20.67 -33.29 3.76
N LEU A 73 -20.65 -32.45 2.72
CA LEU A 73 -21.61 -32.54 1.62
C LEU A 73 -21.43 -33.81 0.76
N HIS A 74 -20.24 -34.39 0.70
CA HIS A 74 -20.01 -35.68 0.04
C HIS A 74 -20.64 -36.87 0.80
N THR A 75 -20.94 -36.72 2.09
CA THR A 75 -21.68 -37.75 2.85
C THR A 75 -23.18 -37.76 2.55
N GLN A 76 -23.69 -36.73 1.85
CA GLN A 76 -25.11 -36.54 1.57
C GLN A 76 -25.50 -37.20 0.23
N PRO A 77 -26.79 -37.54 0.02
CA PRO A 77 -27.24 -38.25 -1.18
C PRO A 77 -27.25 -37.42 -2.48
N PHE A 78 -26.95 -36.12 -2.40
CA PHE A 78 -26.89 -35.19 -3.52
C PHE A 78 -25.42 -34.87 -3.89
N PRO A 79 -25.12 -34.38 -5.11
CA PRO A 79 -23.75 -34.08 -5.51
C PRO A 79 -23.17 -32.91 -4.69
N GLY A 80 -22.46 -33.23 -3.60
CA GLY A 80 -21.92 -32.24 -2.68
C GLY A 80 -20.97 -31.22 -3.33
N TRP A 81 -20.20 -31.65 -4.34
CA TRP A 81 -19.33 -30.78 -5.12
C TRP A 81 -20.09 -29.61 -5.77
N LEU A 82 -21.31 -29.83 -6.25
CA LEU A 82 -22.12 -28.81 -6.91
C LEU A 82 -22.54 -27.71 -5.92
N VAL A 83 -22.93 -28.12 -4.71
CA VAL A 83 -23.33 -27.18 -3.65
C VAL A 83 -22.14 -26.37 -3.17
N THR A 84 -20.97 -26.99 -2.97
CA THR A 84 -19.74 -26.26 -2.65
C THR A 84 -19.41 -25.24 -3.75
N THR A 85 -19.44 -25.65 -5.02
CA THR A 85 -19.17 -24.75 -6.16
C THR A 85 -20.14 -23.57 -6.19
N LEU A 86 -21.43 -23.79 -5.94
CA LEU A 86 -22.43 -22.71 -5.88
C LEU A 86 -22.14 -21.73 -4.74
N ILE A 87 -21.76 -22.23 -3.55
CA ILE A 87 -21.40 -21.37 -2.41
C ILE A 87 -20.16 -20.54 -2.75
N CYS A 88 -19.12 -21.14 -3.32
CA CYS A 88 -17.92 -20.42 -3.77
C CYS A 88 -18.25 -19.35 -4.82
N ALA A 89 -19.11 -19.69 -5.80
CA ALA A 89 -19.53 -18.74 -6.83
C ALA A 89 -20.28 -17.54 -6.23
N LEU A 90 -21.14 -17.77 -5.24
CA LEU A 90 -21.85 -16.70 -4.51
C LEU A 90 -20.88 -15.81 -3.73
N THR A 91 -19.89 -16.39 -3.04
CA THR A 91 -18.90 -15.60 -2.29
C THR A 91 -18.01 -14.75 -3.20
N VAL A 92 -17.60 -15.28 -4.37
CA VAL A 92 -16.86 -14.51 -5.38
C VAL A 92 -17.72 -13.39 -5.94
N THR A 93 -18.99 -13.68 -6.25
CA THR A 93 -19.93 -12.66 -6.78
C THR A 93 -20.11 -11.52 -5.78
N LEU A 94 -20.25 -11.86 -4.49
CA LEU A 94 -20.32 -10.87 -3.42
C LEU A 94 -19.04 -10.05 -3.31
N ALA A 95 -17.86 -10.68 -3.42
CA ALA A 95 -16.58 -9.99 -3.41
C ALA A 95 -16.46 -8.98 -4.56
N ILE A 96 -16.79 -9.39 -5.79
CA ILE A 96 -16.79 -8.53 -6.98
C ILE A 96 -17.75 -7.37 -6.80
N TRP A 97 -18.97 -7.64 -6.33
CA TRP A 97 -19.97 -6.61 -6.07
C TRP A 97 -19.49 -5.60 -5.01
N MET A 98 -18.86 -6.05 -3.93
CA MET A 98 -18.30 -5.17 -2.90
C MET A 98 -17.23 -4.23 -3.47
N VAL A 99 -16.29 -4.77 -4.23
CA VAL A 99 -15.22 -3.98 -4.88
C VAL A 99 -15.82 -2.98 -5.87
N ALA A 100 -16.68 -3.46 -6.77
CA ALA A 100 -17.30 -2.61 -7.80
C ALA A 100 -18.16 -1.48 -7.21
N ARG A 101 -18.82 -1.73 -6.07
CA ARG A 101 -19.76 -0.77 -5.47
C ARG A 101 -19.10 0.27 -4.55
N PHE A 102 -18.10 -0.14 -3.78
CA PHE A 102 -17.58 0.66 -2.67
C PHE A 102 -16.17 1.22 -2.91
N ALA A 103 -15.28 0.47 -3.55
CA ALA A 103 -13.90 0.89 -3.84
C ALA A 103 -13.38 0.22 -5.11
N PRO A 104 -13.70 0.72 -6.31
CA PRO A 104 -13.17 0.19 -7.57
C PRO A 104 -11.64 0.17 -7.63
N GLU A 105 -10.98 1.11 -6.94
CA GLU A 105 -9.53 1.18 -6.77
C GLU A 105 -8.95 -0.03 -5.99
N ALA A 106 -9.78 -0.75 -5.22
CA ALA A 106 -9.38 -1.97 -4.52
C ALA A 106 -9.34 -3.21 -5.44
N SER A 107 -9.57 -3.06 -6.75
CA SER A 107 -9.46 -4.16 -7.72
C SER A 107 -8.01 -4.63 -7.91
N GLY A 108 -7.85 -5.86 -8.43
CA GLY A 108 -6.55 -6.44 -8.79
C GLY A 108 -5.57 -6.61 -7.62
N SER A 109 -4.26 -6.55 -7.90
CA SER A 109 -3.21 -6.68 -6.90
C SER A 109 -3.28 -5.53 -5.87
N GLY A 110 -3.25 -4.29 -6.34
CA GLY A 110 -3.16 -3.10 -5.51
C GLY A 110 -1.71 -2.59 -5.32
N ILE A 111 -0.70 -3.36 -5.75
CA ILE A 111 0.70 -2.89 -5.82
C ILE A 111 0.80 -1.63 -6.69
N HIS A 112 0.32 -1.69 -7.93
CA HIS A 112 0.28 -0.52 -8.83
C HIS A 112 -0.57 0.64 -8.33
N GLU A 113 -1.56 0.38 -7.46
CA GLU A 113 -2.32 1.48 -6.84
C GLU A 113 -1.42 2.25 -5.87
N VAL A 114 -0.67 1.52 -5.02
CA VAL A 114 0.25 2.12 -4.07
C VAL A 114 1.44 2.78 -4.78
N GLU A 115 1.99 2.20 -5.85
CA GLU A 115 2.99 2.85 -6.71
C GLU A 115 2.47 4.17 -7.27
N GLY A 116 1.27 4.16 -7.85
CA GLY A 116 0.63 5.37 -8.37
C GLY A 116 0.38 6.42 -7.29
N ILE A 117 0.10 6.01 -6.05
CA ILE A 117 -0.03 6.92 -4.90
C ILE A 117 1.32 7.55 -4.53
N LEU A 118 2.41 6.77 -4.53
CA LEU A 118 3.74 7.30 -4.24
C LEU A 118 4.27 8.22 -5.35
N ALA A 119 3.81 8.00 -6.58
CA ALA A 119 4.11 8.81 -7.76
C ALA A 119 3.16 10.01 -7.96
N ASP A 120 2.22 10.26 -7.03
CA ASP A 120 1.17 11.31 -7.13
C ASP A 120 0.20 11.16 -8.34
N GLU A 121 0.18 9.99 -8.97
CA GLU A 121 -0.73 9.66 -10.08
C GLU A 121 -2.10 9.18 -9.60
N ARG A 122 -2.19 8.71 -8.35
CA ARG A 122 -3.42 8.18 -7.74
C ARG A 122 -3.64 8.73 -6.33
N LEU A 123 -4.91 8.74 -5.93
CA LEU A 123 -5.32 9.26 -4.62
C LEU A 123 -5.53 8.13 -3.62
N LEU A 124 -4.89 8.25 -2.45
CA LEU A 124 -5.04 7.27 -1.38
C LEU A 124 -6.37 7.43 -0.64
N ARG A 125 -7.32 6.51 -0.89
CA ARG A 125 -8.64 6.47 -0.24
C ARG A 125 -8.71 5.38 0.84
N TRP A 126 -7.79 5.41 1.81
CA TRP A 126 -7.61 4.33 2.80
C TRP A 126 -8.91 3.91 3.51
N ARG A 127 -9.81 4.86 3.83
CA ARG A 127 -11.10 4.61 4.51
C ARG A 127 -12.00 3.62 3.76
N ARG A 128 -11.94 3.64 2.43
CA ARG A 128 -12.71 2.76 1.55
C ARG A 128 -11.91 1.52 1.17
N VAL A 129 -10.64 1.72 0.81
CA VAL A 129 -9.74 0.66 0.37
C VAL A 129 -9.55 -0.39 1.45
N LEU A 130 -9.20 -0.01 2.67
CA LEU A 130 -8.83 -0.95 3.73
C LEU A 130 -9.92 -2.00 4.01
N PRO A 131 -11.18 -1.62 4.33
CA PRO A 131 -12.22 -2.61 4.59
C PRO A 131 -12.60 -3.40 3.32
N VAL A 132 -12.71 -2.74 2.16
CA VAL A 132 -13.13 -3.40 0.92
C VAL A 132 -12.08 -4.41 0.45
N LYS A 133 -10.80 -4.07 0.53
CA LYS A 133 -9.69 -4.96 0.16
C LYS A 133 -9.60 -6.15 1.11
N PHE A 134 -9.78 -5.92 2.42
CA PHE A 134 -9.78 -6.99 3.42
C PHE A 134 -10.91 -7.98 3.19
N PHE A 135 -12.17 -7.53 3.21
CA PHE A 135 -13.31 -8.43 3.08
C PHE A 135 -13.48 -8.98 1.66
N GLY A 136 -13.26 -8.16 0.64
CA GLY A 136 -13.31 -8.60 -0.76
C GLY A 136 -12.22 -9.64 -1.06
N GLY A 137 -10.99 -9.41 -0.59
CA GLY A 137 -9.90 -10.37 -0.70
C GLY A 137 -10.19 -11.67 0.06
N LEU A 138 -10.75 -11.58 1.28
CA LEU A 138 -11.08 -12.75 2.10
C LEU A 138 -12.15 -13.62 1.42
N LEU A 139 -13.20 -13.00 0.87
CA LEU A 139 -14.25 -13.71 0.16
C LEU A 139 -13.74 -14.33 -1.16
N ALA A 140 -12.95 -13.59 -1.93
CA ALA A 140 -12.42 -14.07 -3.20
C ALA A 140 -11.40 -15.20 -3.00
N ILE A 141 -10.32 -14.96 -2.25
CA ILE A 141 -9.26 -15.94 -2.03
C ILE A 141 -9.77 -17.10 -1.16
N GLY A 142 -10.55 -16.81 -0.11
CA GLY A 142 -11.10 -17.84 0.79
C GLY A 142 -12.04 -18.83 0.09
N SER A 143 -12.73 -18.40 -0.96
CA SER A 143 -13.56 -19.28 -1.80
C SER A 143 -12.76 -20.27 -2.66
N GLY A 144 -11.43 -20.12 -2.72
CA GLY A 144 -10.53 -20.96 -3.51
C GLY A 144 -10.20 -20.40 -4.89
N LEU A 145 -10.36 -19.09 -5.12
CA LEU A 145 -9.88 -18.45 -6.34
C LEU A 145 -8.35 -18.39 -6.34
N ASP A 146 -7.73 -18.67 -7.49
CA ASP A 146 -6.27 -18.71 -7.65
C ASP A 146 -5.67 -17.30 -7.71
N LEU A 147 -5.60 -16.66 -6.54
CA LEU A 147 -5.10 -15.31 -6.36
C LEU A 147 -4.11 -15.28 -5.18
N GLY A 148 -3.03 -14.53 -5.36
CA GLY A 148 -2.07 -14.27 -4.30
C GLY A 148 -2.64 -13.33 -3.21
N ARG A 149 -2.22 -13.56 -1.97
CA ARG A 149 -2.52 -12.67 -0.83
C ARG A 149 -1.61 -11.44 -0.74
N GLU A 150 -0.54 -11.44 -1.52
CA GLU A 150 0.55 -10.45 -1.49
C GLU A 150 0.07 -9.04 -1.87
N GLY A 151 -0.65 -8.94 -3.00
CA GLY A 151 -1.22 -7.67 -3.45
C GLY A 151 -2.15 -7.04 -2.40
N PRO A 152 -3.16 -7.79 -1.90
CA PRO A 152 -4.03 -7.33 -0.82
C PRO A 152 -3.28 -6.82 0.41
N THR A 153 -2.27 -7.55 0.92
CA THR A 153 -1.55 -7.12 2.12
C THR A 153 -0.69 -5.88 1.87
N VAL A 154 -0.06 -5.75 0.71
CA VAL A 154 0.68 -4.54 0.32
C VAL A 154 -0.26 -3.33 0.25
N HIS A 155 -1.40 -3.47 -0.41
CA HIS A 155 -2.36 -2.38 -0.57
C HIS A 155 -2.98 -1.97 0.77
N MET A 156 -3.35 -2.94 1.61
CA MET A 156 -3.82 -2.67 2.98
C MET A 156 -2.73 -2.03 3.83
N GLY A 157 -1.47 -2.47 3.70
CA GLY A 157 -0.32 -1.88 4.37
C GLY A 157 -0.12 -0.40 4.00
N GLY A 158 -0.17 -0.07 2.70
CA GLY A 158 -0.13 1.32 2.23
C GLY A 158 -1.32 2.15 2.75
N ALA A 159 -2.52 1.57 2.79
CA ALA A 159 -3.69 2.22 3.36
C ALA A 159 -3.56 2.49 4.87
N ILE A 160 -2.94 1.58 5.64
CA ILE A 160 -2.63 1.79 7.06
C ILE A 160 -1.61 2.91 7.24
N GLY A 161 -0.59 2.98 6.36
CA GLY A 161 0.35 4.11 6.33
C GLY A 161 -0.35 5.45 6.13
N GLY A 162 -1.29 5.52 5.18
CA GLY A 162 -2.13 6.70 4.96
C GLY A 162 -3.03 7.03 6.14
N PHE A 163 -3.63 6.02 6.78
CA PHE A 163 -4.44 6.20 7.98
C PHE A 163 -3.64 6.85 9.11
N VAL A 164 -2.44 6.33 9.41
CA VAL A 164 -1.59 6.87 10.47
C VAL A 164 -1.12 8.29 10.12
N ALA A 165 -0.76 8.52 8.86
CA ALA A 165 -0.35 9.84 8.39
C ALA A 165 -1.47 10.89 8.53
N GLU A 166 -2.69 10.57 8.08
CA GLU A 166 -3.86 11.47 8.21
C GLU A 166 -4.23 11.69 9.68
N SER A 167 -4.22 10.63 10.50
CA SER A 167 -4.59 10.71 11.93
C SER A 167 -3.63 11.57 12.76
N LEU A 168 -2.39 11.73 12.30
CA LEU A 168 -1.35 12.50 12.96
C LEU A 168 -0.95 13.74 12.17
N GLU A 169 -1.77 14.14 11.20
CA GLU A 169 -1.62 15.35 10.38
C GLU A 169 -0.19 15.48 9.80
N GLN A 170 0.38 14.37 9.34
CA GLN A 170 1.73 14.33 8.82
C GLN A 170 1.85 15.05 7.47
N PRO A 171 2.99 15.73 7.19
CA PRO A 171 3.26 16.28 5.87
C PRO A 171 3.24 15.22 4.77
N GLU A 172 3.08 15.66 3.53
CA GLU A 172 2.99 14.79 2.35
C GLU A 172 4.22 13.88 2.17
N ASP A 173 5.43 14.41 2.36
CA ASP A 173 6.68 13.64 2.30
C ASP A 173 6.75 12.52 3.36
N CYS A 174 6.27 12.82 4.57
CA CYS A 174 6.17 11.84 5.65
C CYS A 174 5.08 10.81 5.34
N THR A 175 3.97 11.24 4.76
CA THR A 175 2.87 10.37 4.32
C THR A 175 3.35 9.33 3.32
N LYS A 176 4.09 9.73 2.28
CA LYS A 176 4.66 8.79 1.30
C LYS A 176 5.62 7.80 1.95
N THR A 177 6.42 8.25 2.91
CA THR A 177 7.32 7.37 3.66
C THR A 177 6.54 6.34 4.49
N LEU A 178 5.46 6.75 5.16
CA LEU A 178 4.61 5.85 5.94
C LEU A 178 3.82 4.88 5.06
N VAL A 179 3.33 5.32 3.90
CA VAL A 179 2.66 4.48 2.90
C VAL A 179 3.62 3.42 2.36
N ALA A 180 4.84 3.82 1.98
CA ALA A 180 5.88 2.89 1.51
C ALA A 180 6.30 1.90 2.61
N ALA A 181 6.48 2.38 3.84
CA ALA A 181 6.81 1.52 4.98
C ALA A 181 5.70 0.49 5.27
N GLY A 182 4.43 0.93 5.24
CA GLY A 182 3.27 0.06 5.39
C GLY A 182 3.15 -0.98 4.27
N ALA A 183 3.37 -0.56 3.02
CA ALA A 183 3.37 -1.44 1.86
C ALA A 183 4.45 -2.53 1.97
N GLY A 184 5.68 -2.17 2.32
CA GLY A 184 6.77 -3.11 2.55
C GLY A 184 6.52 -4.05 3.73
N ALA A 185 5.95 -3.55 4.83
CA ALA A 185 5.54 -4.38 5.97
C ALA A 185 4.42 -5.36 5.59
N GLY A 186 3.47 -4.94 4.75
CA GLY A 186 2.42 -5.80 4.21
C GLY A 186 2.98 -6.93 3.35
N LEU A 187 3.99 -6.66 2.52
CA LEU A 187 4.69 -7.70 1.75
C LEU A 187 5.45 -8.65 2.67
N ALA A 188 6.21 -8.10 3.62
CA ALA A 188 6.95 -8.88 4.61
C ALA A 188 6.04 -9.83 5.39
N ALA A 189 4.84 -9.35 5.78
CA ALA A 189 3.84 -10.15 6.47
C ALA A 189 3.22 -11.26 5.58
N ALA A 190 3.02 -11.01 4.29
CA ALA A 190 2.48 -12.02 3.38
C ALA A 190 3.42 -13.20 3.15
N PHE A 191 4.74 -12.95 3.17
CA PHE A 191 5.77 -13.93 2.86
C PHE A 191 6.60 -14.39 4.06
N ASN A 192 6.40 -13.80 5.23
CA ASN A 192 7.32 -13.96 6.36
C ASN A 192 8.78 -13.64 5.96
N ALA A 193 8.96 -12.63 5.11
CA ALA A 193 10.23 -12.29 4.45
C ALA A 193 10.53 -10.78 4.56
N PRO A 194 11.09 -10.30 5.69
CA PRO A 194 11.34 -8.87 5.90
C PRO A 194 12.31 -8.27 4.88
N LEU A 195 13.34 -9.03 4.47
CA LEU A 195 14.29 -8.56 3.45
C LEU A 195 13.62 -8.33 2.09
N ALA A 196 12.67 -9.18 1.71
CA ALA A 196 11.91 -9.00 0.46
C ALA A 196 11.06 -7.73 0.51
N GLY A 197 10.44 -7.42 1.65
CA GLY A 197 9.72 -6.17 1.86
C GLY A 197 10.60 -4.92 1.68
N ILE A 198 11.83 -4.96 2.18
CA ILE A 198 12.79 -3.85 2.03
C ILE A 198 13.19 -3.69 0.56
N ILE A 199 13.60 -4.78 -0.10
CA ILE A 199 14.03 -4.75 -1.51
C ILE A 199 12.89 -4.24 -2.40
N PHE A 200 11.68 -4.75 -2.21
CA PHE A 200 10.49 -4.32 -2.94
C PHE A 200 10.24 -2.81 -2.82
N VAL A 201 10.35 -2.25 -1.61
CA VAL A 201 10.17 -0.81 -1.43
C VAL A 201 11.27 0.00 -2.12
N THR A 202 12.51 -0.51 -2.14
CA THR A 202 13.64 0.20 -2.77
C THR A 202 13.71 0.08 -4.28
N GLU A 203 13.21 -1.02 -4.85
CA GLU A 203 13.33 -1.34 -6.28
C GLU A 203 12.05 -1.01 -7.06
N GLU A 204 10.88 -1.38 -6.53
CA GLU A 204 9.61 -1.27 -7.24
C GLU A 204 8.83 -0.01 -6.85
N MET A 205 8.82 0.34 -5.55
CA MET A 205 7.93 1.40 -5.02
C MET A 205 8.51 2.82 -5.10
N ARG A 206 9.80 2.99 -5.39
CA ARG A 206 10.46 4.31 -5.46
C ARG A 206 11.00 4.56 -6.87
N SER A 207 10.46 5.57 -7.53
CA SER A 207 10.94 6.01 -8.86
C SER A 207 12.22 6.85 -8.83
N GLU A 208 12.53 7.54 -7.71
CA GLU A 208 13.72 8.38 -7.61
C GLU A 208 14.48 8.22 -6.28
N PHE A 209 15.75 7.84 -6.38
CA PHE A 209 16.73 8.07 -5.32
C PHE A 209 17.14 9.54 -5.35
N LYS A 210 16.56 10.38 -4.49
CA LYS A 210 17.23 11.65 -4.11
C LYS A 210 18.45 11.30 -3.27
N TYR A 211 19.60 11.12 -3.93
CA TYR A 211 20.87 10.94 -3.25
C TYR A 211 21.22 12.24 -2.50
N HIS A 212 21.18 12.20 -1.17
CA HIS A 212 21.82 13.23 -0.35
C HIS A 212 23.24 12.75 -0.07
N PHE A 213 24.18 13.05 -0.97
CA PHE A 213 25.60 12.87 -0.69
C PHE A 213 26.03 13.94 0.30
N ILE A 214 26.36 13.53 1.52
CA ILE A 214 27.09 14.37 2.45
C ILE A 214 28.55 14.33 1.98
N THR A 215 28.95 15.32 1.19
CA THR A 215 30.35 15.57 0.82
C THR A 215 30.75 16.95 1.33
#